data_AF-A0A834I4S0-F1
#
_entry.id   AF-A0A834I4S0-F1
#
_cell.length_a   1.000
_cell.length_b   1.000
_cell.length_c   1.000
_cell.angle_alpha   90.00
_cell.angle_beta   90.00
_cell.angle_gamma   90.00
#
_symmetry.space_group_name_H-M   'P 1'
#
loop_
_entity.id
_entity.type
_entity.pdbx_description
1 polymer ?
#
loop_
_entity_poly.entity_id
_entity_poly.type
_entity_poly.pdbx_seq_one_letter_code
_entity_poly.pdbx_strand_id
1 'polypeptide(L)'
;MTEGPADLEMRRRQFMTQQSTLQVRKQQAVCVRRAYKRYGTKANPYVILDGLNMTVPKGSIYGLLGASGCGKTTLLNCIVGRKRLNSGEIWVLGGTPGSRGSGVPGPRVGYMPQDISNLEQIQE
;
A
#
# COMPACT_ATOMS: atom_id res chain seq x y z
N MET A 1 32.93 32.95 -24.84
CA MET A 1 31.57 32.61 -24.34
C MET A 1 31.74 31.46 -23.35
N THR A 2 32.05 31.78 -22.10
CA THR A 2 32.27 30.79 -21.03
C THR A 2 31.06 30.86 -20.10
N GLU A 3 30.28 29.77 -20.01
CA GLU A 3 29.17 29.66 -19.06
C GLU A 3 29.69 29.98 -17.66
N GLY A 4 29.08 30.99 -17.01
CA GLY A 4 29.54 31.48 -15.72
C GLY A 4 29.15 30.52 -14.58
N PRO A 5 29.88 30.52 -13.45
CA PRO A 5 29.57 29.67 -12.29
C PRO A 5 28.12 29.82 -11.78
N ALA A 6 27.47 30.96 -12.06
CA ALA A 6 26.07 31.21 -11.73
C ALA A 6 25.09 30.37 -12.56
N ASP A 7 25.35 30.13 -13.85
CA ASP A 7 24.48 29.32 -14.72
C ASP A 7 24.53 27.84 -14.34
N LEU A 8 25.71 27.36 -13.95
CA LEU A 8 25.90 26.00 -13.46
C LEU A 8 25.17 25.78 -12.13
N GLU A 9 25.21 26.76 -11.22
CA GLU A 9 24.49 26.73 -9.95
C GLU A 9 22.96 26.81 -10.13
N MET A 10 22.49 27.60 -11.09
CA MET A 10 21.07 27.69 -11.45
C MET A 10 20.55 26.36 -12.02
N ARG A 11 21.31 25.73 -12.92
CA ARG A 11 21.01 24.38 -13.44
C ARG A 11 21.03 23.34 -12.32
N ARG A 12 22.01 23.41 -11.41
CA ARG A 12 22.13 22.49 -10.26
C ARG A 12 20.94 22.60 -9.31
N ARG A 13 20.44 23.82 -9.05
CA ARG A 13 19.21 24.04 -8.26
C ARG A 13 17.96 23.50 -8.95
N GLN A 14 17.85 23.65 -10.28
CA GLN A 14 16.74 23.08 -11.05
C GLN A 14 16.71 21.54 -11.01
N PHE A 15 17.87 20.87 -11.00
CA PHE A 15 17.93 19.42 -10.85
C PHE A 15 17.71 18.94 -9.40
N MET A 16 18.09 19.73 -8.39
CA MET A 16 17.94 19.38 -6.96
C MET A 16 16.50 19.45 -6.43
N THR A 17 15.59 20.15 -7.10
CA THR A 17 14.18 20.26 -6.67
C THR A 17 13.30 19.09 -7.10
N GLN A 18 13.79 18.22 -7.99
CA GLN A 18 13.09 16.98 -8.29
C GLN A 18 13.26 16.00 -7.12
N GLN A 19 12.22 15.88 -6.29
CA GLN A 19 12.18 14.83 -5.29
C GLN A 19 12.33 13.47 -5.99
N SER A 20 13.41 12.77 -5.65
CA SER A 20 13.64 11.40 -6.11
C SER A 20 12.40 10.54 -5.87
N THR A 21 11.98 9.77 -6.86
CA THR A 21 10.89 8.79 -6.72
C THR A 21 11.16 7.78 -5.59
N LEU A 22 12.43 7.54 -5.24
CA LEU A 22 12.82 6.74 -4.07
C LEU A 22 12.50 7.43 -2.75
N GLN A 23 12.66 8.76 -2.67
CA GLN A 23 12.35 9.55 -1.48
C GLN A 23 10.84 9.60 -1.23
N VAL A 24 10.05 9.83 -2.29
CA VAL A 24 8.58 9.78 -2.21
C VAL A 24 8.09 8.39 -1.81
N ARG A 25 8.67 7.31 -2.36
CA ARG A 25 8.38 5.92 -1.97
C ARG A 25 8.73 5.62 -0.52
N LYS A 26 9.87 6.13 -0.02
CA LYS A 26 10.25 5.99 1.40
C LYS A 26 9.27 6.67 2.35
N GLN A 27 8.50 7.65 1.89
CA GLN A 27 7.50 8.36 2.70
C GLN A 27 6.13 7.69 2.70
N GLN A 28 5.89 6.65 1.90
CA GLN A 28 4.58 5.95 1.90
C GLN A 28 4.58 4.79 2.88
N ALA A 29 3.52 4.70 3.69
CA ALA A 29 3.25 3.59 4.57
C ALA A 29 2.56 2.44 3.82
N VAL A 30 1.58 2.78 2.99
CA VAL A 30 0.83 1.81 2.15
C VAL A 30 0.73 2.35 0.73
N CYS A 31 0.99 1.50 -0.26
CA CYS A 31 0.77 1.79 -1.66
C CYS A 31 0.01 0.62 -2.30
N VAL A 32 -1.11 0.92 -2.94
CA VAL A 32 -1.97 -0.04 -3.63
C VAL A 32 -2.11 0.39 -5.08
N ARG A 33 -1.84 -0.50 -6.03
CA ARG A 33 -1.90 -0.21 -7.46
C ARG A 33 -2.71 -1.27 -8.20
N ARG A 34 -3.73 -0.80 -8.93
CA ARG A 34 -4.64 -1.62 -9.75
C ARG A 34 -5.14 -2.86 -9.01
N ALA A 35 -5.45 -2.72 -7.73
CA ALA A 35 -5.82 -3.86 -6.90
C ALA A 35 -7.14 -4.45 -7.36
N TYR A 36 -7.11 -5.72 -7.71
CA TYR A 36 -8.27 -6.48 -8.13
C TYR A 36 -8.45 -7.69 -7.21
N LYS A 37 -9.65 -7.82 -6.64
CA LYS A 37 -10.01 -8.90 -5.75
C LYS A 37 -11.43 -9.35 -6.04
N ARG A 38 -11.60 -10.64 -6.27
CA ARG A 38 -12.89 -11.32 -6.40
C ARG A 38 -12.97 -12.53 -5.48
N TYR A 39 -14.19 -12.86 -5.08
CA TYR A 39 -14.55 -14.14 -4.49
C TYR A 39 -15.54 -14.87 -5.41
N GLY A 40 -15.97 -16.06 -5.01
CA GLY A 40 -16.87 -16.90 -5.80
C GLY A 40 -16.13 -17.75 -6.83
N THR A 41 -16.91 -18.45 -7.64
CA THR A 41 -16.40 -19.36 -8.67
C THR A 41 -16.13 -18.60 -9.96
N LYS A 42 -15.52 -19.27 -10.96
CA LYS A 42 -15.39 -18.70 -12.31
C LYS A 42 -16.75 -18.40 -12.96
N ALA A 43 -17.77 -19.20 -12.64
CA ALA A 43 -19.12 -19.05 -13.20
C ALA A 43 -19.93 -17.92 -12.55
N ASN A 44 -19.65 -17.60 -11.29
CA ASN A 44 -20.30 -16.49 -10.59
C ASN A 44 -19.27 -15.70 -9.75
N PRO A 45 -18.48 -14.83 -10.40
CA PRO A 45 -17.47 -14.04 -9.72
C PRO A 45 -18.10 -12.83 -9.02
N TYR A 46 -17.77 -12.64 -7.75
CA TYR A 46 -18.18 -11.46 -6.99
C TYR A 46 -16.98 -10.54 -6.79
N VAL A 47 -16.93 -9.45 -7.57
CA VAL A 47 -15.83 -8.48 -7.57
C VAL A 47 -15.98 -7.55 -6.37
N ILE A 48 -14.94 -7.50 -5.54
CA ILE A 48 -14.89 -6.67 -4.32
C ILE A 48 -14.03 -5.42 -4.54
N LEU A 49 -12.88 -5.59 -5.18
CA LEU A 49 -11.98 -4.50 -5.54
C LEU A 49 -11.79 -4.56 -7.04
N ASP A 50 -12.02 -3.44 -7.71
CA ASP A 50 -11.88 -3.31 -9.15
C ASP A 50 -10.91 -2.18 -9.50
N GLY A 51 -9.65 -2.55 -9.78
CA GLY A 51 -8.63 -1.59 -10.19
C GLY A 51 -8.26 -0.51 -9.15
N LEU A 52 -8.48 -0.76 -7.85
CA LEU A 52 -8.30 0.24 -6.79
C LEU A 52 -6.85 0.76 -6.73
N ASN A 53 -6.68 2.08 -6.69
CA ASN A 53 -5.40 2.74 -6.42
C ASN A 53 -5.51 3.57 -5.15
N MET A 54 -4.57 3.38 -4.23
CA MET A 54 -4.52 4.11 -2.97
C MET A 54 -3.09 4.33 -2.52
N THR A 55 -2.84 5.42 -1.80
CA THR A 55 -1.54 5.71 -1.21
C THR A 55 -1.74 6.39 0.13
N VAL A 56 -1.07 5.86 1.16
CA VAL A 56 -1.13 6.35 2.53
C VAL A 56 0.28 6.78 2.94
N PRO A 57 0.50 8.08 3.22
CA PRO A 57 1.78 8.56 3.73
C PRO A 57 2.09 8.04 5.14
N LYS A 58 3.37 7.90 5.46
CA LYS A 58 3.83 7.65 6.83
C LYS A 58 3.49 8.84 7.73
N GLY A 59 3.20 8.55 9.00
CA GLY A 59 2.85 9.59 9.97
C GLY A 59 1.45 10.19 9.79
N SER A 60 0.61 9.60 8.93
CA SER A 60 -0.77 10.05 8.72
C SER A 60 -1.79 9.10 9.33
N ILE A 61 -2.95 9.63 9.71
CA ILE A 61 -4.14 8.86 10.03
C ILE A 61 -5.02 8.86 8.77
N TYR A 62 -5.36 7.68 8.27
CA TYR A 62 -6.15 7.52 7.05
C TYR A 62 -7.49 6.84 7.37
N GLY A 63 -8.59 7.53 7.10
CA GLY A 63 -9.95 7.00 7.25
C GLY A 63 -10.42 6.26 6.00
N LEU A 64 -10.78 4.97 6.15
CA LEU A 64 -11.41 4.19 5.08
C LEU A 64 -12.92 4.08 5.34
N LEU A 65 -13.71 4.84 4.57
CA LEU A 65 -15.16 4.95 4.74
C LEU A 65 -15.92 4.26 3.59
N GLY A 66 -17.15 3.83 3.86
CA GLY A 66 -18.05 3.25 2.86
C GLY A 66 -19.11 2.35 3.48
N ALA A 67 -20.15 2.01 2.73
CA ALA A 67 -21.26 1.15 3.17
C ALA A 67 -20.80 -0.26 3.60
N SER A 68 -21.63 -0.98 4.35
CA SER A 68 -21.37 -2.39 4.63
C SER A 68 -21.27 -3.18 3.32
N GLY A 69 -20.33 -4.12 3.23
CA GLY A 69 -20.10 -4.92 2.03
C GLY A 69 -19.26 -4.27 0.92
N CYS A 70 -18.91 -2.98 1.00
CA CYS A 70 -18.12 -2.30 -0.05
C CYS A 70 -16.64 -2.73 -0.15
N GLY A 71 -16.20 -3.71 0.66
CA GLY A 71 -14.86 -4.29 0.55
C GLY A 71 -13.80 -3.75 1.51
N LYS A 72 -14.13 -2.87 2.48
CA LYS A 72 -13.16 -2.31 3.46
C LYS A 72 -12.33 -3.38 4.17
N THR A 73 -13.01 -4.34 4.81
CA THR A 73 -12.36 -5.45 5.52
C THR A 73 -11.53 -6.32 4.57
N THR A 74 -11.99 -6.50 3.32
CA THR A 74 -11.22 -7.22 2.29
C THR A 74 -9.94 -6.49 1.93
N LEU A 75 -9.99 -5.17 1.73
CA LEU A 75 -8.82 -4.34 1.47
C LEU A 75 -7.82 -4.39 2.63
N LEU A 76 -8.29 -4.20 3.87
CA LEU A 76 -7.45 -4.27 5.07
C LEU A 76 -6.79 -5.63 5.21
N ASN A 77 -7.52 -6.73 5.00
CA ASN A 77 -6.96 -8.09 5.01
C ASN A 77 -5.88 -8.30 3.95
N CYS A 78 -5.98 -7.65 2.79
CA CYS A 78 -4.92 -7.69 1.78
C CYS A 78 -3.71 -6.87 2.19
N ILE A 79 -3.92 -5.68 2.79
CA ILE A 79 -2.84 -4.82 3.30
C ILE A 79 -2.04 -5.52 4.39
N VAL A 80 -2.69 -6.20 5.34
CA VAL A 80 -1.99 -6.92 6.41
C VAL A 80 -1.44 -8.29 5.97
N GLY A 81 -1.61 -8.67 4.71
CA GLY A 81 -1.07 -9.90 4.14
C GLY A 81 -1.85 -11.18 4.47
N ARG A 82 -3.04 -11.08 5.07
CA ARG A 82 -3.92 -12.24 5.37
C ARG A 82 -4.61 -12.80 4.13
N LYS A 83 -4.81 -11.98 3.12
CA LYS A 83 -5.38 -12.39 1.83
C LYS A 83 -4.51 -11.83 0.70
N ARG A 84 -4.39 -12.59 -0.38
CA ARG A 84 -3.73 -12.11 -1.61
C ARG A 84 -4.75 -11.50 -2.56
N LEU A 85 -4.33 -10.48 -3.31
CA LEU A 85 -5.07 -9.99 -4.47
C LEU A 85 -5.13 -11.06 -5.56
N ASN A 86 -6.11 -10.95 -6.46
CA ASN A 86 -6.11 -11.75 -7.68
C ASN A 86 -5.18 -11.15 -8.74
N SER A 87 -5.09 -9.81 -8.81
CA SER A 87 -4.10 -9.09 -9.60
C SER A 87 -3.86 -7.68 -9.03
N GLY A 88 -2.81 -7.02 -9.49
CA GLY A 88 -2.34 -5.74 -8.94
C GLY A 88 -1.34 -5.93 -7.80
N GLU A 89 -0.96 -4.82 -7.17
CA GLU A 89 0.18 -4.78 -6.25
C GLU A 89 -0.14 -4.00 -4.97
N ILE A 90 0.40 -4.50 -3.85
CA ILE A 90 0.37 -3.82 -2.55
C ILE A 90 1.78 -3.82 -1.98
N TRP A 91 2.21 -2.66 -1.50
CA TRP A 91 3.42 -2.51 -0.67
C TRP A 91 3.07 -1.86 0.65
N VAL A 92 3.59 -2.41 1.73
CA VAL A 92 3.44 -1.90 3.10
C VAL A 92 4.82 -1.75 3.70
N LEU A 93 5.18 -0.51 4.05
CA LEU A 93 6.52 -0.15 4.56
C LEU A 93 7.67 -0.66 3.66
N GLY A 94 7.42 -0.73 2.34
CA GLY A 94 8.36 -1.20 1.33
C GLY A 94 8.37 -2.72 1.08
N GLY A 95 7.64 -3.52 1.88
CA GLY A 95 7.51 -4.97 1.70
C GLY A 95 6.19 -5.36 1.03
N THR A 96 6.19 -6.47 0.30
CA THR A 96 4.97 -7.06 -0.27
C THR A 96 4.26 -7.92 0.78
N PRO A 97 3.03 -7.61 1.21
CA PRO A 97 2.33 -8.37 2.24
C PRO A 97 2.17 -9.86 1.90
N GLY A 98 2.42 -10.74 2.87
CA GLY A 98 2.29 -12.19 2.74
C GLY A 98 3.40 -12.85 1.91
N SER A 99 4.49 -12.14 1.59
CA SER A 99 5.71 -12.72 1.01
C SER A 99 6.78 -12.96 2.09
N ARG A 100 7.62 -13.99 1.89
CA ARG A 100 8.69 -14.37 2.82
C ARG A 100 9.69 -13.21 2.96
N GLY A 101 9.98 -12.81 4.20
CA GLY A 101 10.93 -11.73 4.48
C GLY A 101 10.41 -10.31 4.24
N SER A 102 9.13 -10.13 3.89
CA SER A 102 8.52 -8.79 3.74
C SER A 102 8.38 -8.02 5.05
N GLY A 103 8.30 -8.75 6.17
CA GLY A 103 7.95 -8.20 7.48
C GLY A 103 6.50 -7.74 7.57
N VAL A 104 5.61 -8.20 6.68
CA VAL A 104 4.16 -7.93 6.69
C VAL A 104 3.39 -9.22 6.35
N PRO A 105 2.57 -9.78 7.25
CA PRO A 105 2.45 -9.38 8.65
C PRO A 105 3.80 -9.55 9.39
N GLY A 106 4.00 -8.78 10.46
CA GLY A 106 5.26 -8.76 11.20
C GLY A 106 5.33 -7.64 12.22
N PRO A 107 6.44 -7.50 12.97
CA PRO A 107 6.53 -6.62 14.14
C PRO A 107 6.35 -5.12 13.84
N ARG A 108 6.34 -4.73 12.57
CA ARG A 108 6.14 -3.34 12.13
C ARG A 108 4.68 -2.99 11.84
N VAL A 109 3.76 -3.96 11.90
CA VAL A 109 2.34 -3.80 11.54
C VAL A 109 1.46 -4.38 12.64
N GLY A 110 0.77 -3.50 13.38
CA GLY A 110 -0.32 -3.90 14.26
C GLY A 110 -1.64 -4.02 13.49
N TYR A 111 -2.47 -5.01 13.82
CA TYR A 111 -3.78 -5.20 13.23
C TYR A 111 -4.81 -5.56 14.29
N MET A 112 -5.88 -4.76 14.36
CA MET A 112 -7.02 -5.00 15.25
C MET A 112 -8.19 -5.52 14.38
N PRO A 113 -8.58 -6.80 14.50
CA PRO A 113 -9.73 -7.33 13.77
C PRO A 113 -11.05 -6.71 14.28
N GLN A 114 -12.09 -6.79 13.45
CA GLN A 114 -13.44 -6.31 13.81
C GLN A 114 -14.01 -7.07 15.01
N ASP A 115 -13.81 -8.40 15.06
CA ASP A 115 -14.21 -9.24 16.18
C ASP A 115 -12.96 -9.78 16.89
N ILE A 116 -12.85 -9.47 18.17
CA ILE A 116 -11.67 -9.72 19.01
C ILE A 116 -11.63 -11.19 19.49
N SER A 117 -12.76 -11.89 19.46
CA SER A 117 -12.89 -13.32 19.78
C SER A 117 -12.14 -14.25 18.82
N ASN A 118 -11.72 -13.77 17.65
CA ASN A 118 -10.92 -14.53 16.67
C ASN A 118 -9.40 -14.33 16.83
N LEU A 119 -8.94 -13.75 17.95
CA LEU A 119 -7.52 -13.47 18.21
C LEU A 119 -6.64 -14.74 18.27
N GLU A 120 -7.20 -15.91 18.58
CA GLU A 120 -6.42 -17.16 18.62
C GLU A 120 -5.88 -17.58 17.25
N GLN A 121 -6.53 -17.18 16.15
CA GLN A 121 -6.08 -17.49 14.78
C GLN A 121 -4.95 -16.59 14.27
N ILE A 122 -4.44 -15.67 15.11
CA ILE A 122 -3.40 -14.70 14.72
C ILE A 122 -2.00 -15.18 15.13
N GLN A 123 -1.91 -16.29 15.87
CA GLN A 123 -0.65 -16.88 16.34
C GLN A 123 -0.10 -18.05 15.49
N GLU A 124 -0.73 -18.39 14.37
CA GLU A 124 -0.22 -19.39 13.39
C GLU A 124 0.29 -18.74 12.10
#